data_AF-A0A496P4S0-F1
#
_entry.id   AF-A0A496P4S0-F1
#
_cell.length_a   1.000
_cell.length_b   1.000
_cell.length_c   1.000
_cell.angle_alpha   90.00
_cell.angle_beta   90.00
_cell.angle_gamma   90.00
#
_symmetry.space_group_name_H-M   'P 1'
#
loop_
_entity.id
_entity.type
_entity.pdbx_description
1 polymer ?
#
loop_
_entity_poly.entity_id
_entity_poly.type
_entity_poly.pdbx_seq_one_letter_code
_entity_poly.pdbx_strand_id
1 'polypeptide(L)' 'MTLEEYYKAKENIKIPEGLSWEDEDKFYFQEIEKLRSQLSPKDLEKVLEDVRRFQKKMQSGVS' A
#
# COMPACT_ATOMS: atom_id res chain seq x y z
N MET A 1 -9.79 4.29 10.83
CA MET A 1 -8.37 4.04 11.16
C MET A 1 -7.57 5.32 10.94
N THR A 2 -6.55 5.60 11.75
CA THR A 2 -5.63 6.73 11.54
C THR A 2 -4.54 6.40 10.50
N LEU A 3 -3.86 7.42 9.96
CA LEU A 3 -2.71 7.19 9.07
C LEU A 3 -1.61 6.38 9.75
N GLU A 4 -1.34 6.63 11.02
CA GLU A 4 -0.28 5.91 11.74
C GLU A 4 -0.61 4.42 11.90
N GLU A 5 -1.86 4.11 12.24
CA GLU A 5 -2.36 2.73 12.28
C GLU A 5 -2.33 2.07 10.90
N TYR A 6 -2.63 2.80 9.83
CA TYR A 6 -2.51 2.29 8.46
C TYR A 6 -1.08 1.87 8.13
N TYR A 7 -0.09 2.71 8.41
CA TYR A 7 1.31 2.37 8.12
C TYR A 7 1.80 1.20 8.98
N LYS A 8 1.45 1.19 10.28
CA LYS A 8 1.74 0.04 11.16
C LYS A 8 1.08 -1.25 10.65
N ALA A 9 -0.19 -1.19 10.23
CA ALA A 9 -0.89 -2.36 9.70
C ALA A 9 -0.27 -2.83 8.39
N LYS A 10 0.08 -1.90 7.49
CA LYS A 10 0.77 -2.17 6.22
C LYS A 10 2.12 -2.87 6.42
N GLU A 11 2.91 -2.46 7.41
CA GLU A 11 4.19 -3.11 7.73
C GLU A 11 4.02 -4.49 8.35
N ASN A 12 2.87 -4.77 8.97
CA ASN A 12 2.56 -6.06 9.59
C ASN A 12 1.86 -7.05 8.63
N ILE A 13 1.63 -6.70 7.36
CA ILE A 13 1.08 -7.63 6.37
C ILE A 13 2.10 -8.76 6.17
N LYS A 14 1.75 -9.95 6.65
CA LYS A 14 2.56 -11.16 6.45
C LYS A 14 2.03 -11.89 5.24
N ILE A 15 2.87 -12.01 4.21
CA ILE A 15 2.57 -12.79 3.03
C ILE A 15 2.68 -14.29 3.41
N PRO A 16 1.68 -15.12 3.09
CA PRO A 16 1.74 -16.55 3.33
C PRO A 16 2.93 -17.21 2.60
N GLU A 17 3.70 -18.02 3.30
CA GLU A 17 4.78 -18.79 2.69
C GLU A 17 4.24 -19.84 1.72
N GLY A 18 4.90 -19.99 0.56
CA GLY A 18 4.53 -20.99 -0.45
C GLY A 18 3.56 -20.49 -1.54
N LEU A 19 3.23 -19.20 -1.56
CA LEU A 19 2.54 -18.57 -2.68
C LEU A 19 3.51 -18.30 -3.86
N SER A 20 2.97 -18.26 -5.07
CA SER A 20 3.67 -17.72 -6.24
C SER A 20 3.84 -16.21 -6.11
N TRP A 21 4.88 -15.64 -6.69
CA TRP A 21 5.11 -14.19 -6.74
C TRP A 21 3.87 -13.39 -7.18
N GLU A 22 3.08 -13.93 -8.13
CA GLU A 22 1.84 -13.30 -8.59
C GLU A 22 0.72 -13.35 -7.52
N ASP A 23 0.62 -14.45 -6.78
CA ASP A 23 -0.34 -14.61 -5.70
C ASP A 23 0.08 -13.80 -4.46
N GLU A 24 1.38 -13.67 -4.20
CA GLU A 24 1.94 -12.81 -3.17
C GLU A 24 1.59 -11.34 -3.44
N ASP A 25 1.80 -10.86 -4.67
CA ASP A 25 1.46 -9.50 -5.08
C ASP A 25 -0.05 -9.25 -4.97
N LYS A 26 -0.86 -10.19 -5.48
CA LYS A 26 -2.32 -10.12 -5.39
C LYS A 26 -2.82 -10.10 -3.95
N PHE A 27 -2.26 -10.94 -3.08
CA PHE A 27 -2.58 -10.97 -1.66
C PHE A 27 -2.23 -9.63 -1.01
N TYR A 28 -1.01 -9.14 -1.23
CA TYR A 28 -0.56 -7.87 -0.69
C TYR A 28 -1.46 -6.71 -1.15
N PHE A 29 -1.82 -6.68 -2.44
CA PHE A 29 -2.70 -5.67 -2.99
C PHE A 29 -4.08 -5.68 -2.34
N GLN A 30 -4.68 -6.87 -2.16
CA GLN A 30 -5.98 -7.02 -1.50
C GLN A 30 -5.95 -6.56 -0.04
N GLU A 31 -4.90 -6.90 0.71
CA GLU A 31 -4.76 -6.46 2.11
C GLU A 31 -4.60 -4.94 2.20
N ILE A 32 -3.81 -4.34 1.30
CA ILE A 32 -3.67 -2.88 1.21
C ILE A 32 -5.00 -2.20 0.86
N GLU A 33 -5.79 -2.75 -0.07
CA GLU A 33 -7.11 -2.21 -0.38
C GLU A 33 -8.05 -2.25 0.82
N LYS A 34 -8.10 -3.36 1.56
CA LYS A 34 -8.90 -3.47 2.79
C LYS A 34 -8.51 -2.41 3.82
N LEU A 35 -7.21 -2.17 4.01
CA LEU A 35 -6.70 -1.13 4.91
C LEU A 35 -7.11 0.27 4.43
N ARG A 36 -7.04 0.55 3.12
CA ARG A 36 -7.44 1.82 2.53
C ARG A 36 -8.94 2.09 2.68
N SER A 37 -9.78 1.06 2.58
CA SER A 37 -11.24 1.20 2.78
C SER A 37 -11.62 1.60 4.21
N GLN A 38 -10.73 1.42 5.18
CA GLN A 38 -10.95 1.81 6.59
C GLN A 38 -10.42 3.21 6.93
N LEU A 39 -9.79 3.90 5.96
CA LEU A 39 -9.31 5.26 6.12
C LEU A 39 -10.42 6.28 5.89
N SER A 40 -10.27 7.45 6.50
CA SER A 40 -11.10 8.60 6.12
C SER A 40 -10.76 9.03 4.68
N PRO A 41 -11.69 9.66 3.94
CA PRO A 41 -11.40 10.14 2.58
C PRO A 41 -10.18 11.06 2.50
N LYS A 42 -9.97 11.89 3.54
CA LYS A 42 -8.83 12.81 3.64
C LYS A 42 -7.50 12.05 3.81
N ASP A 43 -7.48 11.01 4.63
CA ASP A 43 -6.28 10.20 4.85
C ASP A 43 -5.98 9.32 3.63
N LEU A 44 -7.02 8.79 2.99
CA LEU A 44 -6.91 8.03 1.75
C LEU A 44 -6.28 8.88 0.63
N GLU A 45 -6.73 10.12 0.45
CA GLU A 45 -6.17 11.03 -0.54
C GLU A 45 -4.67 11.27 -0.32
N LYS A 46 -4.26 11.45 0.94
CA LYS A 46 -2.85 11.63 1.30
C LYS A 46 -2.01 10.38 0.97
N VAL A 47 -2.51 9.19 1.30
CA VAL A 47 -1.84 7.92 0.94
C VAL A 47 -1.68 7.79 -0.58
N LEU A 48 -2.73 8.11 -1.35
CA LEU A 48 -2.70 8.05 -2.82
C LEU A 48 -1.76 9.11 -3.42
N GLU A 49 -1.66 10.29 -2.82
CA GLU A 49 -0.68 11.31 -3.21
C GLU A 49 0.75 10.82 -3.01
N ASP A 50 1.07 10.23 -1.85
CA ASP A 50 2.40 9.70 -1.57
C ASP A 50 2.78 8.57 -2.54
N VAL A 51 1.85 7.67 -2.87
CA VAL A 51 2.06 6.64 -3.89
C VAL A 51 2.38 7.26 -5.25
N ARG A 52 1.62 8.28 -5.66
CA ARG A 52 1.87 9.00 -6.93
C ARG A 52 3.23 9.70 -6.93
N ARG A 53 3.60 10.35 -5.83
CA ARG A 53 4.92 11.00 -5.68
C ARG A 53 6.05 9.98 -5.80
N PHE A 54 5.89 8.82 -5.18
CA PHE A 54 6.85 7.74 -5.25
C PHE A 54 7.00 7.18 -6.67
N GLN A 55 5.89 6.92 -7.36
CA GLN A 55 5.88 6.48 -8.75
C GLN A 55 6.56 7.51 -9.68
N LYS A 56 6.23 8.80 -9.50
CA LYS A 56 6.86 9.89 -10.24
C LYS A 56 8.37 9.94 -10.00
N LYS A 57 8.81 9.78 -8.75
CA LYS A 57 10.25 9.74 -8.39
C LYS A 57 10.97 8.57 -9.04
N MET A 58 10.36 7.37 -9.03
CA MET A 58 10.91 6.20 -9.72
C MET A 58 11.04 6.43 -11.22
N GLN A 59 10.01 7.01 -11.86
CA GLN A 59 10.03 7.33 -13.28
C GLN A 59 11.06 8.41 -13.63
N SER A 60 11.23 9.44 -12.78
CA SER A 60 12.21 10.51 -13.00
C SER A 60 13.66 10.11 -12.67
N GLY A 61 13.88 8.97 -12.02
CA GLY A 61 15.22 8.38 -11.82
C GLY A 61 15.71 7.52 -13.00
N VAL A 62 14.85 7.32 -14.01
CA VAL A 62 15.21 6.77 -15.32
C VAL A 62 15.39 7.95 -16.27
N SER A 63 16.52 8.63 -16.17
CA SER A 63 17.00 9.60 -17.18
C SER A 63 18.52 9.63 -17.16
#